data_AF-A0A6A5TP25-F1
#
_entry.id   AF-A0A6A5TP25-F1
#
_cell.length_a   1.000
_cell.length_b   1.000
_cell.length_c   1.000
_cell.angle_alpha   90.00
_cell.angle_beta   90.00
_cell.angle_gamma   90.00
#
_symmetry.space_group_name_H-M   'P 1'
#
loop_
_entity.id
_entity.type
_entity.pdbx_description
1 polymer ?
#
loop_
_entity_poly.entity_id
_entity_poly.type
_entity_poly.pdbx_seq_one_letter_code
_entity_poly.pdbx_strand_id
1 'polypeptide(L)'
;MDFFILLSSIVGVGGNRGQANYAAGNTFEDEFARCCTTKHHSKTVSLDLGFVVGAGITAENDELVRYFLRRKIVRPNCLVEVFALFDRICDPA
;
A
#
# COMPACT_ATOMS: atom_id res chain seq x y z
N MET A 1 -2.25 8.09 20.50
CA MET A 1 -1.97 7.35 19.26
C MET A 1 -1.21 8.32 18.39
N ASP A 2 0.09 8.09 18.21
CA ASP A 2 0.99 9.05 17.55
C ASP A 2 0.92 8.94 16.02
N PHE A 3 0.55 7.76 15.52
CA PHE A 3 0.30 7.49 14.11
C PHE A 3 -0.65 6.29 13.99
N PHE A 4 -1.40 6.22 12.88
CA PHE A 4 -2.14 5.03 12.49
C PHE A 4 -1.99 4.82 10.98
N ILE A 5 -1.34 3.72 10.58
CA ILE A 5 -0.98 3.44 9.18
C ILE A 5 -1.80 2.26 8.69
N LEU A 6 -2.48 2.46 7.57
CA LEU A 6 -3.24 1.44 6.84
C LEU A 6 -2.44 1.04 5.59
N LEU A 7 -2.28 -0.26 5.38
CA LEU A 7 -1.54 -0.81 4.25
C LEU A 7 -2.52 -1.18 3.14
N SER A 8 -2.90 -0.16 2.37
CA SER A 8 -3.75 -0.26 1.20
C SER A 8 -2.93 -0.71 -0.04
N SER A 9 -3.54 -0.62 -1.22
CA SER A 9 -2.94 -1.06 -2.47
C SER A 9 -3.35 -0.17 -3.62
N ILE A 10 -2.41 0.04 -4.55
CA ILE A 10 -2.68 0.68 -5.85
C ILE A 10 -3.84 0.02 -6.62
N VAL A 11 -4.20 -1.22 -6.30
CA VAL A 11 -5.38 -1.90 -6.85
C VAL A 11 -6.70 -1.21 -6.45
N GLY A 12 -6.78 -0.54 -5.30
CA GLY A 12 -7.92 0.27 -4.89
C GLY A 12 -8.16 1.48 -5.80
N VAL A 13 -7.09 2.02 -6.40
CA VAL A 13 -7.15 3.19 -7.30
C VAL A 13 -7.20 2.78 -8.78
N GLY A 14 -6.27 1.92 -9.21
CA GLY A 14 -6.09 1.54 -10.61
C GLY A 14 -6.92 0.32 -11.04
N GLY A 15 -7.41 -0.47 -10.08
CA GLY A 15 -8.12 -1.72 -10.34
C GLY A 15 -7.20 -2.85 -10.82
N ASN A 16 -7.64 -4.09 -10.55
CA ASN A 16 -7.05 -5.28 -11.17
C ASN A 16 -8.12 -6.34 -11.41
N ARG A 17 -8.05 -7.01 -12.57
CA ARG A 17 -9.04 -8.02 -12.96
C ARG A 17 -9.04 -9.16 -11.94
N GLY A 18 -10.24 -9.55 -11.48
CA GLY A 18 -10.42 -10.60 -10.48
C GLY A 18 -10.19 -10.15 -9.03
N GLN A 19 -9.90 -8.88 -8.78
CA GLN A 19 -9.61 -8.35 -7.44
C GLN A 19 -10.60 -7.28 -6.98
N ALA A 20 -11.87 -7.37 -7.38
CA ALA A 20 -12.87 -6.34 -7.04
C ALA A 20 -13.14 -6.25 -5.52
N ASN A 21 -13.19 -7.39 -4.82
CA ASN A 21 -13.33 -7.44 -3.36
C ASN A 21 -12.11 -6.83 -2.64
N TYR A 22 -10.91 -7.14 -3.13
CA TYR A 22 -9.67 -6.57 -2.62
C TYR A 22 -9.63 -5.05 -2.85
N ALA A 23 -9.93 -4.60 -4.08
CA ALA A 23 -10.02 -3.17 -4.40
C ALA A 23 -10.98 -2.43 -3.46
N ALA A 24 -12.18 -2.98 -3.23
CA ALA A 24 -13.16 -2.36 -2.33
C ALA A 24 -12.65 -2.18 -0.89
N GLY A 25 -11.91 -3.15 -0.37
CA GLY A 25 -11.28 -3.05 0.96
C GLY A 25 -10.23 -1.94 1.02
N ASN A 26 -9.34 -1.88 0.03
CA ASN A 26 -8.30 -0.85 -0.07
C ASN A 26 -8.91 0.56 -0.21
N THR A 27 -9.90 0.73 -1.09
CA THR A 27 -10.61 2.03 -1.23
C THR A 27 -11.32 2.45 0.07
N PHE A 28 -11.81 1.49 0.86
CA PHE A 28 -12.35 1.81 2.18
C PHE A 28 -11.27 2.32 3.13
N GLU A 29 -10.08 1.71 3.16
CA GLU A 29 -8.97 2.17 3.98
C GLU A 29 -8.54 3.60 3.61
N ASP A 30 -8.53 3.94 2.32
CA ASP A 30 -8.20 5.28 1.83
C ASP A 30 -9.20 6.33 2.34
N GLU A 31 -10.49 6.06 2.16
CA GLU A 31 -11.55 6.97 2.62
C GLU A 31 -11.67 7.01 4.14
N PHE A 32 -11.38 5.90 4.83
CA PHE A 32 -11.33 5.86 6.28
C PHE A 32 -10.19 6.76 6.80
N ALA A 33 -8.97 6.65 6.26
CA ALA A 33 -7.86 7.51 6.63
C ALA A 33 -8.20 8.99 6.39
N ARG A 34 -8.80 9.31 5.24
CA ARG A 34 -9.26 10.66 4.90
C ARG A 34 -10.30 11.17 5.90
N CYS A 35 -11.28 10.34 6.26
CA CYS A 35 -12.31 10.67 7.25
C CYS A 35 -11.72 10.94 8.63
N CYS A 36 -10.80 10.07 9.09
CA CYS A 36 -10.10 10.22 10.36
C CYS A 36 -9.31 11.53 10.44
N THR A 37 -8.51 11.82 9.42
CA THR A 37 -7.70 13.05 9.36
C THR A 37 -8.57 14.31 9.28
N THR A 38 -9.68 14.27 8.53
CA THR A 38 -10.54 15.45 8.33
C THR A 38 -11.50 15.72 9.49
N LYS A 39 -12.08 14.68 10.11
CA LYS A 39 -13.11 14.82 11.15
C LYS A 39 -12.57 14.73 12.57
N HIS A 40 -11.54 13.90 12.77
CA HIS A 40 -11.01 13.60 14.09
C HIS A 40 -9.61 14.20 14.32
N HIS A 41 -9.06 14.89 13.30
CA HIS A 41 -7.71 15.48 13.33
C HIS A 41 -6.64 14.48 13.80
N SER A 42 -6.84 13.18 13.51
CA SER A 42 -5.88 12.14 13.84
C SER A 42 -4.78 12.06 12.78
N LYS A 43 -3.62 11.54 13.19
CA LYS A 43 -2.52 11.23 12.27
C LYS A 43 -2.73 9.86 11.63
N THR A 44 -3.70 9.77 10.72
CA THR A 44 -4.04 8.52 10.02
C THR A 44 -3.64 8.60 8.55
N VAL A 45 -2.90 7.61 8.07
CA VAL A 45 -2.42 7.54 6.68
C VAL A 45 -2.79 6.20 6.08
N SER A 46 -3.35 6.21 4.86
CA SER A 46 -3.46 5.04 4.00
C SER A 46 -2.34 5.07 2.97
N LEU A 47 -1.69 3.93 2.75
CA LEU A 47 -0.59 3.78 1.79
C LEU A 47 -0.99 2.82 0.68
N ASP A 48 -1.25 3.35 -0.51
CA ASP A 48 -1.53 2.56 -1.71
C ASP A 48 -0.27 1.88 -2.25
N LEU A 49 0.12 0.78 -1.61
CA LEU A 49 1.34 0.07 -1.98
C LEU A 49 1.18 -0.63 -3.34
N GLY A 50 2.18 -0.42 -4.19
CA GLY A 50 2.45 -1.32 -5.31
C GLY A 50 3.04 -2.63 -4.81
N PHE A 51 3.43 -3.52 -5.73
CA PHE A 51 4.08 -4.76 -5.32
C PHE A 51 5.41 -4.46 -4.61
N VAL A 52 5.65 -5.18 -3.52
CA VAL A 52 6.89 -5.11 -2.73
C VAL A 52 7.65 -6.39 -2.94
N VAL A 53 8.91 -6.33 -3.37
CA VAL A 53 9.77 -7.51 -3.60
C VAL A 53 10.36 -7.99 -2.29
N GLY A 54 10.36 -9.31 -2.09
CA GLY A 54 10.96 -9.94 -0.92
C GLY A 54 10.08 -9.87 0.33
N ALA A 55 8.79 -9.57 0.18
CA ALA A 55 7.83 -9.50 1.28
C ALA A 55 6.45 -10.03 0.89
N GLY A 56 5.75 -10.65 1.83
CA GLY A 56 4.42 -11.22 1.59
C GLY A 56 4.43 -12.22 0.44
N ILE A 57 3.40 -12.17 -0.41
CA ILE A 57 3.22 -13.13 -1.52
C ILE A 57 4.39 -13.16 -2.52
N THR A 58 5.17 -12.07 -2.63
CA THR A 58 6.31 -12.01 -3.56
C THR A 58 7.55 -12.71 -3.02
N ALA A 59 7.68 -12.88 -1.70
CA ALA A 59 8.78 -13.63 -1.09
C ALA A 59 8.68 -15.13 -1.40
N GLU A 60 7.46 -15.61 -1.62
CA GLU A 60 7.14 -17.02 -1.80
C GLU A 60 6.79 -17.39 -3.25
N ASN A 61 6.71 -16.41 -4.16
CA ASN A 61 6.22 -16.62 -5.51
C ASN A 61 7.03 -15.85 -6.57
N ASP A 62 8.17 -16.43 -6.96
CA ASP A 62 9.05 -15.90 -7.99
C ASP A 62 8.37 -15.74 -9.36
N GLU A 63 7.42 -16.63 -9.71
CA GLU A 63 6.69 -16.54 -10.97
C GLU A 63 5.81 -15.29 -11.03
N LEU A 64 5.14 -14.98 -9.92
CA LEU A 64 4.35 -13.77 -9.76
C LEU A 64 5.24 -12.51 -9.91
N VAL A 65 6.41 -12.51 -9.27
CA VAL A 65 7.39 -11.43 -9.39
C VAL A 65 7.82 -11.25 -10.85
N ARG A 66 8.19 -12.33 -11.54
CA ARG A 66 8.57 -12.29 -12.97
C ARG A 66 7.41 -11.82 -13.85
N TYR A 67 6.19 -12.25 -13.56
CA TYR A 67 4.99 -11.82 -14.28
C TYR A 67 4.81 -10.30 -14.20
N PHE A 68 4.91 -9.71 -13.00
CA PHE A 68 4.78 -8.27 -12.83
C PHE A 68 5.94 -7.49 -13.46
N LEU A 69 7.18 -7.95 -13.29
CA LEU A 69 8.37 -7.35 -13.90
C LEU A 69 8.28 -7.28 -15.43
N ARG A 70 7.74 -8.33 -16.08
CA ARG A 70 7.57 -8.36 -17.54
C ARG A 70 6.57 -7.34 -18.06
N ARG A 71 5.53 -7.01 -17.29
CA ARG A 71 4.48 -6.09 -17.73
C ARG A 71 4.94 -4.62 -17.75
N LYS A 72 5.98 -4.26 -16.99
CA LYS A 72 6.54 -2.88 -16.90
C LYS A 72 5.50 -1.79 -16.59
N ILE A 73 4.39 -2.15 -15.95
CA ILE A 73 3.30 -1.21 -15.61
C ILE A 73 3.64 -0.42 -14.35
N VAL A 74 4.29 -1.07 -13.38
CA VAL A 74 4.67 -0.48 -12.10
C VAL A 74 6.11 -0.86 -11.75
N ARG A 75 6.82 0.06 -11.11
CA ARG A 75 8.15 -0.21 -10.56
C ARG A 75 8.03 -1.08 -9.30
N PRO A 76 8.88 -2.10 -9.12
CA PRO A 76 8.98 -2.80 -7.84
C PRO A 76 9.34 -1.86 -6.71
N ASN A 77 8.65 -1.99 -5.58
CA ASN A 77 9.11 -1.42 -4.33
C ASN A 77 9.98 -2.47 -3.62
N CYS A 78 11.04 -2.06 -2.93
CA CYS A 78 11.76 -2.93 -2.00
C CYS A 78 11.41 -2.56 -0.55
N LEU A 79 11.65 -3.49 0.38
CA LEU A 79 11.37 -3.26 1.81
C LEU A 79 12.07 -2.02 2.36
N VAL A 80 13.27 -1.69 1.87
CA VAL A 80 14.01 -0.49 2.29
C VAL A 80 13.23 0.79 1.97
N GLU A 81 12.58 0.86 0.82
CA GLU A 81 11.78 2.03 0.42
C GLU A 81 10.48 2.12 1.24
N VAL A 82 9.86 0.98 1.52
CA VAL A 82 8.66 0.92 2.37
C VAL A 82 8.98 1.34 3.81
N PHE A 83 10.11 0.88 4.36
CA PHE A 83 10.54 1.27 5.70
C PHE A 83 10.93 2.74 5.77
N ALA A 84 11.60 3.29 4.75
CA ALA A 84 11.87 4.72 4.69
C ALA A 84 10.59 5.57 4.67
N LEU A 85 9.50 5.05 4.09
CA LEU A 85 8.19 5.69 4.14
C LEU A 85 7.59 5.63 5.55
N PHE A 86 7.74 4.51 6.25
CA PHE A 86 7.31 4.40 7.65
C PHE A 86 8.09 5.35 8.56
N ASP A 87 9.41 5.43 8.41
CA ASP A 87 10.24 6.36 9.18
C ASP A 87 9.74 7.80 9.01
N ARG A 88 9.43 8.20 7.77
CA ARG A 88 8.88 9.53 7.47
C ARG A 88 7.53 9.80 8.13
N ILE A 89 6.67 8.79 8.22
CA ILE A 89 5.29 8.93 8.73
C ILE A 89 5.26 8.86 10.26
N CYS A 90 6.06 7.98 10.84
CA CYS A 90 6.12 7.72 12.28
C CYS A 90 6.92 8.80 13.03
N ASP A 91 7.96 9.37 12.41
CA ASP A 91 8.81 10.40 13.00
C ASP A 91 8.99 11.58 12.03
N PRO A 92 7.99 12.47 11.91
CA PRO A 92 8.10 13.69 11.12
C PRO A 92 8.88 14.73 11.93
N ALA A 93 10.16 14.47 12.20
CA ALA A 93 11.09 15.47 12.70
C ALA A 93 11.29 16.61 11.70
#